data_AF-A0AAD0GIN3-F1
#
_entry.id   AF-A0AAD0GIN3-F1
#
_cell.length_a   1.000
_cell.length_b   1.000
_cell.length_c   1.000
_cell.angle_alpha   90.00
_cell.angle_beta   90.00
_cell.angle_gamma   90.00
#
_symmetry.space_group_name_H-M   'P 1'
#
loop_
_entity.id
_entity.type
_entity.pdbx_description
1 polymer ?
#
loop_
_entity_poly.entity_id
_entity_poly.type
_entity_poly.pdbx_seq_one_letter_code
_entity_poly.pdbx_strand_id
1 'polypeptide(L)'
;MPSLICKSVIIIGKSPIMQTGLGSIMSRYFPDYDRSYCRTHEELTLLQLRRAVVVIVDISDEQRNPLNICNQYHALQNQYRDIHWIFLVSRAIYPLAVEHLMRPESTLLSNMEPVESVVKAIQAGSENAERISQTLLIPDPDDLYDNQDEVMLTFSERKVLRLLGKGWGINQIAALLKKSNKTVSAQKNSAMRRLALTSNAEMYAWINSTKGMKELSLFSAYGEQDEWKRTRTKDISLSSKSA
;
A
#
# COMPACT_ATOMS: atom_id res chain seq x y z
N MET A 1 -37.05 -26.35 21.57
CA MET A 1 -35.76 -25.71 21.90
C MET A 1 -35.03 -25.47 20.59
N PRO A 2 -35.01 -24.25 20.04
CA PRO A 2 -34.23 -24.01 18.83
C PRO A 2 -32.75 -24.12 19.22
N SER A 3 -32.01 -24.96 18.50
CA SER A 3 -30.57 -25.12 18.60
C SER A 3 -29.89 -23.74 18.54
N LEU A 4 -29.17 -23.34 19.59
CA LEU A 4 -28.31 -22.15 19.58
C LEU A 4 -27.23 -22.36 18.52
N ILE A 5 -27.47 -21.88 17.31
CA ILE A 5 -26.42 -21.74 16.30
C ILE A 5 -25.52 -20.63 16.83
N CYS A 6 -24.41 -21.04 17.47
CA CYS A 6 -23.40 -20.12 17.96
C CYS A 6 -22.80 -19.38 16.75
N LYS A 7 -23.20 -18.12 16.56
CA LYS A 7 -22.77 -17.27 15.45
C LYS A 7 -21.29 -16.97 15.64
N SER A 8 -20.48 -17.14 14.60
CA SER A 8 -19.05 -16.85 14.67
C SER A 8 -18.68 -15.64 13.82
N VAL A 9 -17.75 -14.84 14.33
CA VAL A 9 -17.06 -13.78 13.59
C VAL A 9 -15.58 -14.12 13.46
N ILE A 10 -15.02 -13.87 12.29
CA ILE A 10 -13.57 -13.93 12.06
C ILE A 10 -13.07 -12.51 11.84
N ILE A 11 -12.03 -12.12 12.56
CA ILE A 11 -11.34 -10.84 12.40
C ILE A 11 -9.96 -11.12 11.81
N ILE A 12 -9.71 -10.63 10.60
CA ILE A 12 -8.47 -10.80 9.87
C ILE A 12 -7.73 -9.48 9.78
N GLY A 13 -6.47 -9.41 10.22
CA GLY A 13 -5.68 -8.19 10.12
C GLY A 13 -4.30 -8.32 10.77
N LYS A 14 -3.31 -7.60 10.23
CA LYS A 14 -1.92 -7.66 10.71
C LYS A 14 -1.68 -6.79 11.96
N SER A 15 -2.47 -5.75 12.16
CA SER A 15 -2.34 -4.81 13.28
C SER A 15 -2.97 -5.40 14.56
N PRO A 16 -2.19 -5.69 15.62
CA PRO A 16 -2.74 -6.18 16.89
C PRO A 16 -3.68 -5.18 17.56
N ILE A 17 -3.42 -3.88 17.36
CA ILE A 17 -4.27 -2.80 17.88
C ILE A 17 -5.64 -2.87 17.21
N MET A 18 -5.68 -3.05 15.88
CA MET A 18 -6.94 -3.15 15.13
C MET A 18 -7.73 -4.41 15.53
N GLN A 19 -7.05 -5.56 15.64
CA GLN A 19 -7.68 -6.80 16.11
C GLN A 19 -8.28 -6.64 17.52
N THR A 20 -7.54 -6.00 18.43
CA THR A 20 -8.00 -5.74 19.80
C THR A 20 -9.17 -4.77 19.81
N GLY A 21 -9.12 -3.71 19.00
CA GLY A 21 -10.20 -2.73 18.84
C GLY A 21 -11.49 -3.37 18.34
N LEU A 22 -11.41 -4.10 17.22
CA LEU A 22 -12.55 -4.85 16.66
C LEU A 22 -13.05 -5.92 17.63
N GLY A 23 -12.15 -6.62 18.32
CA GLY A 23 -12.50 -7.58 19.35
C GLY A 23 -13.27 -6.96 20.52
N SER A 24 -12.89 -5.75 20.93
CA SER A 24 -13.60 -4.97 21.96
C SER A 24 -15.00 -4.54 21.50
N ILE A 25 -15.10 -4.07 20.25
CA ILE A 25 -16.39 -3.71 19.62
C ILE A 25 -17.32 -4.93 19.59
N MET A 26 -16.82 -6.08 19.12
CA MET A 26 -17.59 -7.32 19.11
C MET A 26 -18.01 -7.75 20.51
N SER A 27 -17.12 -7.65 21.50
CA SER A 27 -17.45 -8.03 22.89
C SER A 27 -18.54 -7.14 23.50
N ARG A 28 -18.57 -5.85 23.12
CA ARG A 28 -19.53 -4.88 23.65
C ARG A 28 -20.90 -4.95 22.98
N TYR A 29 -20.94 -5.07 21.65
CA TYR A 29 -22.18 -4.97 20.87
C TYR A 29 -22.73 -6.33 20.43
N PHE A 30 -21.90 -7.38 20.39
CA PHE A 30 -22.26 -8.72 19.91
C PHE A 30 -21.68 -9.82 20.83
N PRO A 31 -22.06 -9.84 22.13
CA PRO A 31 -21.48 -10.76 23.11
C PRO A 31 -21.70 -12.24 22.77
N ASP A 32 -22.80 -12.54 22.06
CA ASP A 32 -23.20 -13.90 21.66
C ASP A 32 -22.38 -14.47 20.49
N TYR A 33 -21.48 -13.66 19.90
CA TYR A 33 -20.65 -14.10 18.77
C TYR A 33 -19.33 -14.70 19.26
N ASP A 34 -19.03 -15.91 18.81
CA ASP A 34 -17.73 -16.54 19.02
C ASP A 34 -16.68 -15.90 18.10
N ARG A 35 -15.55 -15.48 18.67
CA ARG A 35 -14.56 -14.62 18.01
C ARG A 35 -13.31 -15.41 17.68
N SER A 36 -12.89 -15.33 16.43
CA SER A 36 -11.62 -15.87 15.98
C SER A 36 -10.78 -14.80 15.31
N TYR A 37 -9.46 -14.88 15.47
CA TYR A 37 -8.52 -13.89 14.97
C TYR A 37 -7.50 -14.57 14.07
N CYS A 38 -7.23 -13.97 12.92
CA CYS A 38 -6.23 -14.40 11.97
C CYS A 38 -5.40 -13.18 11.53
N ARG A 39 -4.11 -13.35 11.28
CA ARG A 39 -3.27 -12.26 10.75
C ARG A 39 -3.40 -12.14 9.24
N THR A 40 -3.58 -13.26 8.57
CA THR A 40 -3.68 -13.37 7.11
C THR A 40 -4.75 -14.39 6.74
N HIS A 41 -5.15 -14.40 5.46
CA HIS A 41 -6.09 -15.39 4.93
C HIS A 41 -5.53 -16.83 4.96
N GLU A 42 -4.21 -17.01 5.03
CA GLU A 42 -3.56 -18.34 5.06
C GLU A 42 -3.80 -19.07 6.39
N GLU A 43 -4.06 -18.32 7.47
CA GLU A 43 -4.36 -18.87 8.79
C GLU A 43 -5.83 -19.32 8.92
N LEU A 44 -6.67 -19.07 7.91
CA LEU A 44 -8.07 -19.46 7.93
C LEU A 44 -8.23 -20.97 7.83
N THR A 45 -8.96 -21.54 8.77
CA THR A 45 -9.37 -22.95 8.70
C THR A 45 -10.74 -23.09 8.07
N LEU A 46 -10.97 -24.21 7.37
CA LEU A 46 -12.27 -24.53 6.78
C LEU A 46 -13.39 -24.57 7.83
N LEU A 47 -13.07 -25.00 9.06
CA LEU A 47 -14.03 -25.08 10.15
C LEU A 47 -14.48 -23.68 10.61
N GLN A 48 -13.55 -22.72 10.70
CA GLN A 48 -13.90 -21.33 11.02
C GLN A 48 -14.79 -20.73 9.94
N LEU A 49 -14.42 -20.88 8.66
CA LEU A 49 -15.20 -20.34 7.54
C LEU A 49 -16.60 -20.95 7.45
N ARG A 50 -16.77 -22.25 7.73
CA ARG A 50 -18.10 -22.91 7.71
C ARG A 50 -19.03 -22.45 8.83
N ARG A 51 -18.49 -21.93 9.93
CA ARG A 51 -19.27 -21.46 11.10
C ARG A 51 -19.43 -19.94 11.14
N ALA A 52 -18.57 -19.23 10.42
CA ALA A 52 -18.58 -17.78 10.36
C ALA A 52 -19.85 -17.29 9.68
N VAL A 53 -20.48 -16.29 10.28
CA VAL A 53 -21.56 -15.52 9.66
C VAL A 53 -21.07 -14.17 9.18
N VAL A 54 -19.98 -13.66 9.78
CA VAL A 54 -19.34 -12.41 9.40
C VAL A 54 -17.82 -12.60 9.39
N VAL A 55 -17.16 -12.08 8.38
CA VAL A 55 -15.71 -11.97 8.32
C VAL A 55 -15.35 -10.50 8.14
N ILE A 56 -14.60 -9.96 9.09
CA ILE A 56 -14.08 -8.59 9.06
C ILE A 56 -12.61 -8.66 8.67
N VAL A 57 -12.24 -7.99 7.59
CA VAL A 57 -10.88 -8.01 7.03
C VAL A 57 -10.32 -6.60 7.01
N ASP A 58 -9.24 -6.37 7.73
CA ASP A 58 -8.44 -5.16 7.62
C ASP A 58 -7.36 -5.32 6.54
N ILE A 59 -7.56 -4.68 5.40
CA ILE A 59 -6.58 -4.59 4.32
C ILE A 59 -5.98 -3.18 4.20
N SER A 60 -6.29 -2.26 5.14
CA SER A 60 -5.93 -0.85 5.04
C SER A 60 -4.41 -0.60 5.01
N ASP A 61 -3.63 -1.46 5.65
CA ASP A 61 -2.16 -1.41 5.73
C ASP A 61 -1.46 -2.15 4.56
N GLU A 62 -2.21 -2.71 3.60
CA GLU A 62 -1.61 -3.53 2.55
C GLU A 62 -1.09 -2.71 1.37
N GLN A 63 0.20 -2.37 1.41
CA GLN A 63 0.86 -1.51 0.42
C GLN A 63 1.72 -2.26 -0.61
N ARG A 64 2.09 -3.52 -0.35
CA ARG A 64 3.08 -4.23 -1.18
C ARG A 64 2.48 -4.88 -2.43
N ASN A 65 1.27 -5.44 -2.32
CA ASN A 65 0.56 -6.05 -3.45
C ASN A 65 -0.97 -6.10 -3.20
N PRO A 66 -1.65 -4.95 -3.23
CA PRO A 66 -3.08 -4.87 -2.89
C PRO A 66 -3.95 -5.67 -3.87
N LEU A 67 -3.56 -5.78 -5.15
CA LEU A 67 -4.29 -6.54 -6.17
C LEU A 67 -4.32 -8.04 -5.85
N ASN A 68 -3.17 -8.62 -5.50
CA ASN A 68 -3.10 -10.04 -5.18
C ASN A 68 -3.94 -10.36 -3.94
N ILE A 69 -3.91 -9.49 -2.93
CA ILE A 69 -4.71 -9.65 -1.71
C ILE A 69 -6.20 -9.56 -2.03
N CYS A 70 -6.62 -8.59 -2.85
CA CYS A 70 -8.01 -8.48 -3.29
C CYS A 70 -8.45 -9.74 -4.06
N ASN A 71 -7.61 -10.27 -4.95
CA ASN A 71 -7.93 -11.50 -5.68
C ASN A 71 -8.04 -12.73 -4.77
N GLN A 72 -7.21 -12.83 -3.74
CA GLN A 72 -7.28 -13.92 -2.75
C GLN A 72 -8.60 -13.88 -1.98
N TYR A 73 -9.02 -12.71 -1.48
CA TYR A 73 -10.30 -12.58 -0.80
C TYR A 73 -11.48 -12.75 -1.75
N HIS A 74 -11.38 -12.28 -3.00
CA HIS A 74 -12.40 -12.53 -4.02
C HIS A 74 -12.66 -14.02 -4.25
N ALA A 75 -11.60 -14.83 -4.31
CA ALA A 75 -11.73 -16.28 -4.43
C ALA A 75 -12.49 -16.89 -3.23
N LEU A 76 -12.18 -16.44 -2.00
CA LEU A 76 -12.86 -16.89 -0.79
C LEU A 76 -14.33 -16.44 -0.76
N GLN A 77 -14.62 -15.19 -1.12
CA GLN A 77 -16.00 -14.68 -1.21
C GLN A 77 -16.85 -15.51 -2.18
N ASN A 78 -16.28 -15.85 -3.34
CA ASN A 78 -16.99 -16.67 -4.33
C ASN A 78 -17.31 -18.08 -3.81
N GLN A 79 -16.43 -18.63 -2.98
CA GLN A 79 -16.60 -19.95 -2.38
C GLN A 79 -17.57 -19.95 -1.19
N TYR A 80 -17.62 -18.85 -0.43
CA TYR A 80 -18.41 -18.71 0.79
C TYR A 80 -19.35 -17.50 0.72
N ARG A 81 -20.47 -17.67 0.02
CA ARG A 81 -21.49 -16.63 -0.20
C ARG A 81 -22.45 -16.45 0.98
N ASP A 82 -22.52 -17.42 1.89
CA ASP A 82 -23.38 -17.32 3.07
C ASP A 82 -22.78 -16.42 4.16
N ILE A 83 -21.52 -16.01 3.99
CA ILE A 83 -20.78 -15.16 4.94
C ILE A 83 -20.93 -13.70 4.51
N HIS A 84 -21.22 -12.82 5.46
CA HIS A 84 -21.11 -11.39 5.22
C HIS A 84 -19.66 -10.93 5.34
N TRP A 85 -19.11 -10.39 4.25
CA TRP A 85 -17.72 -9.93 4.19
C TRP A 85 -17.63 -8.42 4.40
N ILE A 86 -16.94 -7.98 5.45
CA ILE A 86 -16.72 -6.55 5.71
C ILE A 86 -15.23 -6.27 5.54
N PHE A 87 -14.87 -5.38 4.61
CA PHE A 87 -13.49 -4.97 4.43
C PHE A 87 -13.28 -3.55 4.94
N LEU A 88 -12.30 -3.38 5.81
CA LEU A 88 -11.76 -2.08 6.20
C LEU A 88 -10.65 -1.72 5.21
N VAL A 89 -10.87 -0.64 4.47
CA VAL A 89 -10.00 -0.19 3.38
C VAL A 89 -9.51 1.23 3.63
N SER A 90 -8.27 1.51 3.23
CA SER A 90 -7.76 2.88 3.12
C SER A 90 -8.12 3.46 1.74
N ARG A 91 -8.10 4.80 1.60
CA ARG A 91 -8.39 5.48 0.32
C ARG A 91 -7.50 4.99 -0.82
N ALA A 92 -6.22 4.72 -0.54
CA ALA A 92 -5.24 4.29 -1.53
C ALA A 92 -5.61 2.97 -2.24
N ILE A 93 -6.31 2.06 -1.55
CA ILE A 93 -6.71 0.75 -2.09
C ILE A 93 -8.20 0.70 -2.45
N TYR A 94 -8.96 1.75 -2.16
CA TYR A 94 -10.41 1.78 -2.33
C TYR A 94 -10.86 1.51 -3.77
N PRO A 95 -10.32 2.15 -4.83
CA PRO A 95 -10.74 1.87 -6.20
C PRO A 95 -10.57 0.39 -6.57
N LEU A 96 -9.46 -0.20 -6.13
CA LEU A 96 -9.14 -1.61 -6.36
C LEU A 96 -10.06 -2.55 -5.56
N ALA A 97 -10.34 -2.21 -4.31
CA ALA A 97 -11.30 -2.95 -3.49
C ALA A 97 -12.70 -2.90 -4.10
N VAL A 98 -13.11 -1.75 -4.66
CA VAL A 98 -14.39 -1.63 -5.37
C VAL A 98 -14.44 -2.56 -6.57
N GLU A 99 -13.40 -2.56 -7.40
CA GLU A 99 -13.34 -3.40 -8.59
C GLU A 99 -13.39 -4.91 -8.27
N HIS A 100 -12.62 -5.33 -7.27
CA HIS A 100 -12.40 -6.76 -7.02
C HIS A 100 -13.28 -7.36 -5.91
N LEU A 101 -13.59 -6.60 -4.87
CA LEU A 101 -14.21 -7.12 -3.64
C LEU A 101 -15.70 -6.79 -3.52
N MET A 102 -16.24 -5.83 -4.28
CA MET A 102 -17.66 -5.47 -4.21
C MET A 102 -18.55 -6.53 -4.85
N ARG A 103 -19.30 -7.23 -3.99
CA ARG A 103 -20.28 -8.28 -4.32
C ARG A 103 -21.52 -8.13 -3.42
N PRO A 104 -22.65 -8.81 -3.72
CA PRO A 104 -23.88 -8.79 -2.92
C PRO A 104 -23.70 -9.20 -1.44
N GLU A 105 -22.63 -9.91 -1.13
CA GLU A 105 -22.34 -10.40 0.22
C GLU A 105 -21.34 -9.52 0.98
N SER A 106 -20.82 -8.46 0.34
CA SER A 106 -19.74 -7.64 0.89
C SER A 106 -20.10 -6.18 1.17
N THR A 107 -19.44 -5.61 2.17
CA THR A 107 -19.46 -4.19 2.53
C THR A 107 -18.03 -3.65 2.60
N LEU A 108 -17.78 -2.52 1.95
CA LEU A 108 -16.51 -1.78 2.06
C LEU A 108 -16.68 -0.58 3.00
N LEU A 109 -15.85 -0.53 4.03
CA LEU A 109 -15.82 0.53 5.03
C LEU A 109 -14.45 1.20 5.06
N SER A 110 -14.42 2.52 5.30
CA SER A 110 -13.16 3.21 5.54
C SER A 110 -12.52 2.70 6.84
N ASN A 111 -11.20 2.60 6.88
CA ASN A 111 -10.46 2.37 8.11
C ASN A 111 -10.58 3.53 9.12
N MET A 112 -11.14 4.67 8.71
CA MET A 112 -11.47 5.82 9.54
C MET A 112 -12.95 5.87 9.95
N GLU A 113 -13.75 4.83 9.65
CA GLU A 113 -15.16 4.79 10.05
C GLU A 113 -15.34 4.88 11.57
N PRO A 114 -16.32 5.65 12.06
CA PRO A 114 -16.75 5.55 13.44
C PRO A 114 -17.26 4.13 13.77
N VAL A 115 -17.08 3.74 15.03
CA VAL A 115 -17.43 2.40 15.53
C VAL A 115 -18.90 2.07 15.27
N GLU A 116 -19.78 3.05 15.40
CA GLU A 116 -21.22 2.92 15.20
C GLU A 116 -21.55 2.46 13.77
N SER A 117 -20.80 2.91 12.77
CA SER A 117 -20.98 2.48 11.38
C SER A 117 -20.56 1.03 11.17
N VAL A 118 -19.45 0.61 11.80
CA VAL A 118 -19.00 -0.80 11.75
C VAL A 118 -20.06 -1.70 12.40
N VAL A 119 -20.62 -1.29 13.54
CA VAL A 119 -21.70 -2.02 14.22
C VAL A 119 -22.95 -2.11 13.34
N LYS A 120 -23.35 -1.00 12.69
CA LYS A 120 -24.48 -1.00 11.74
C LYS A 120 -24.26 -1.93 10.57
N ALA A 121 -23.06 -1.94 9.98
CA ALA A 121 -22.74 -2.84 8.87
C ALA A 121 -22.87 -4.32 9.28
N ILE A 122 -22.37 -4.68 10.47
CA ILE A 122 -22.49 -6.04 11.02
C ILE A 122 -23.96 -6.40 11.27
N GLN A 123 -24.77 -5.48 11.82
CA GLN A 123 -26.19 -5.70 12.10
C GLN A 123 -27.04 -5.83 10.84
N ALA A 124 -26.78 -5.00 9.84
CA ALA A 124 -27.53 -4.99 8.59
C ALA A 124 -27.28 -6.25 7.75
N GLY A 125 -26.11 -6.86 7.88
CA GLY A 125 -25.75 -8.09 7.17
C GLY A 125 -25.67 -7.89 5.65
N SER A 126 -25.56 -8.98 4.90
CA SER A 126 -25.37 -8.96 3.45
C SER A 126 -26.58 -8.41 2.67
N GLU A 127 -27.79 -8.55 3.21
CA GLU A 127 -29.03 -8.19 2.49
C GLU A 127 -29.42 -6.71 2.62
N ASN A 128 -28.99 -6.00 3.68
CA ASN A 128 -29.48 -4.64 3.99
C ASN A 128 -28.39 -3.59 4.30
N ALA A 129 -27.10 -3.93 4.27
CA ALA A 129 -26.04 -2.96 4.55
C ALA A 129 -25.86 -1.96 3.39
N GLU A 130 -25.68 -0.66 3.73
CA GLU A 130 -25.08 0.30 2.80
C GLU A 130 -23.70 -0.24 2.41
N ARG A 131 -23.57 -0.67 1.15
CA ARG A 131 -22.47 -1.52 0.69
C ARG A 131 -21.14 -0.78 0.61
N ILE A 132 -21.19 0.55 0.58
CA ILE A 132 -20.07 1.47 0.50
C ILE A 132 -20.37 2.62 1.45
N SER A 133 -19.45 2.91 2.37
CA SER A 133 -19.62 4.06 3.26
C SER A 133 -19.49 5.40 2.53
N GLN A 134 -20.30 6.39 2.93
CA GLN A 134 -20.21 7.77 2.44
C GLN A 134 -18.84 8.41 2.72
N THR A 135 -18.12 7.99 3.77
CA THR A 135 -16.76 8.48 4.07
C THR A 135 -15.75 8.15 2.97
N LEU A 136 -15.99 7.06 2.20
CA LEU A 136 -15.18 6.69 1.04
C LEU A 136 -15.62 7.43 -0.24
N LEU A 137 -16.80 8.06 -0.23
CA LEU A 137 -17.36 8.82 -1.35
C LEU A 137 -17.08 10.33 -1.25
N ILE A 138 -16.77 10.83 -0.05
CA ILE A 138 -16.38 12.23 0.17
C ILE A 138 -14.88 12.36 -0.16
N PRO A 139 -14.48 13.19 -1.15
CA PRO A 139 -13.07 13.47 -1.44
C PRO A 139 -12.40 14.08 -0.20
N ASP A 140 -11.21 13.59 0.17
CA ASP A 140 -10.41 14.27 1.19
C ASP A 140 -9.96 15.64 0.63
N PRO A 141 -9.95 16.74 1.39
CA PRO A 141 -9.30 17.97 0.94
C PRO A 141 -7.81 17.76 0.57
N ASP A 142 -7.17 16.72 1.10
CA ASP A 142 -5.81 16.29 0.70
C ASP A 142 -5.78 15.52 -0.65
N ASP A 143 -6.91 14.95 -1.11
CA ASP A 143 -7.03 14.30 -2.44
C ASP A 143 -6.90 15.31 -3.60
N LEU A 144 -7.00 16.62 -3.32
CA LEU A 144 -6.72 17.68 -4.30
C LEU A 144 -5.22 17.81 -4.63
N TYR A 145 -4.33 17.24 -3.81
CA TYR A 145 -2.88 17.24 -4.04
C TYR A 145 -2.32 15.89 -4.50
N ASP A 146 -3.06 14.79 -4.34
CA ASP A 146 -2.57 13.44 -4.72
C ASP A 146 -3.26 12.84 -5.97
N ASN A 147 -4.35 13.44 -6.46
CA ASN A 147 -4.95 13.13 -7.77
C ASN A 147 -4.30 13.90 -8.93
N GLN A 148 -2.97 13.95 -8.97
CA GLN A 148 -2.30 13.96 -10.27
C GLN A 148 -1.98 12.51 -10.56
N ASP A 149 -2.70 11.93 -11.53
CA ASP A 149 -2.49 10.61 -12.15
C ASP A 149 -1.23 9.92 -11.61
N GLU A 150 -1.36 8.79 -10.91
CA GLU A 150 -0.21 8.07 -10.39
C GLU A 150 0.75 7.71 -11.55
N VAL A 151 1.71 8.60 -11.81
CA VAL A 151 2.55 8.55 -13.00
C VAL A 151 3.52 7.41 -12.79
N MET A 152 3.16 6.23 -13.27
CA MET A 152 3.98 5.04 -13.09
C MET A 152 5.24 5.10 -13.96
N LEU A 153 6.39 5.48 -13.39
CA LEU A 153 7.67 5.41 -14.08
C LEU A 153 7.96 3.99 -14.60
N THR A 154 8.55 3.89 -15.80
CA THR A 154 9.05 2.61 -16.31
C THR A 154 10.23 2.14 -15.47
N PHE A 155 10.53 0.84 -15.52
CA PHE A 155 11.70 0.29 -14.81
C PHE A 155 13.01 0.99 -15.18
N SER A 156 13.19 1.36 -16.46
CA SER A 156 14.39 2.07 -16.92
C SER A 156 14.46 3.50 -16.41
N GLU A 157 13.34 4.24 -16.44
CA GLU A 157 13.24 5.60 -15.90
C GLU A 157 13.53 5.62 -14.39
N ARG A 158 12.85 4.75 -13.63
CA ARG A 158 13.03 4.59 -12.19
C ARG A 158 14.49 4.27 -11.84
N LYS A 159 15.14 3.39 -12.61
CA LYS A 159 16.55 3.02 -12.38
C LYS A 159 17.50 4.20 -12.57
N VAL A 160 17.26 5.04 -13.57
CA VAL A 160 18.06 6.26 -13.81
C VAL A 160 17.85 7.29 -12.71
N LEU A 161 16.59 7.62 -12.36
CA LEU A 161 16.30 8.58 -11.28
C LEU A 161 16.82 8.11 -9.92
N ARG A 162 16.72 6.81 -9.62
CA ARG A 162 17.26 6.23 -8.37
C ARG A 162 18.77 6.37 -8.26
N LEU A 163 19.51 6.16 -9.36
CA LEU A 163 20.96 6.34 -9.36
C LEU A 163 21.35 7.83 -9.25
N LEU A 164 20.61 8.72 -9.90
CA LEU A 164 20.77 10.17 -9.74
C LEU A 164 20.53 10.60 -8.29
N GLY A 165 19.50 10.07 -7.63
CA GLY A 165 19.22 10.32 -6.20
C GLY A 165 20.29 9.79 -5.26
N LYS A 166 21.05 8.77 -5.68
CA LYS A 166 22.25 8.29 -4.97
C LYS A 166 23.52 9.10 -5.29
N GLY A 167 23.41 10.19 -6.03
CA GLY A 167 24.54 11.07 -6.37
C GLY A 167 25.37 10.66 -7.60
N TRP A 168 24.93 9.66 -8.37
CA TRP A 168 25.67 9.24 -9.58
C TRP A 168 25.49 10.22 -10.73
N GLY A 169 26.57 10.54 -11.45
CA GLY A 169 26.52 11.35 -12.66
C GLY A 169 26.07 10.56 -13.89
N ILE A 170 25.51 11.24 -14.91
CA ILE A 170 24.99 10.61 -16.14
C ILE A 170 26.01 9.68 -16.82
N ASN A 171 27.28 10.09 -16.89
CA ASN A 171 28.35 9.28 -17.46
C ASN A 171 28.62 7.99 -16.68
N GLN A 172 28.59 8.08 -15.34
CA GLN A 172 28.78 6.92 -14.48
C GLN A 172 27.59 5.97 -14.58
N ILE A 173 26.37 6.50 -14.64
CA ILE A 173 25.15 5.72 -14.86
C ILE A 173 25.20 5.02 -16.22
N ALA A 174 25.64 5.69 -17.27
CA ALA A 174 25.78 5.11 -18.61
C ALA A 174 26.74 3.92 -18.60
N ALA A 175 27.90 4.07 -17.98
CA ALA A 175 28.86 2.97 -17.79
C ALA A 175 28.27 1.82 -16.98
N LEU A 176 27.64 2.12 -15.83
CA LEU A 176 27.05 1.13 -14.93
C LEU A 176 25.91 0.34 -15.58
N LEU A 177 25.06 1.02 -16.35
CA LEU A 177 23.92 0.39 -17.04
C LEU A 177 24.28 -0.21 -18.39
N LYS A 178 25.55 -0.10 -18.84
CA LYS A 178 26.00 -0.49 -20.17
C LYS A 178 25.15 0.15 -21.28
N LYS A 179 24.84 1.44 -21.15
CA LYS A 179 24.04 2.23 -22.11
C LYS A 179 24.82 3.46 -22.57
N SER A 180 24.41 4.04 -23.69
CA SER A 180 24.96 5.33 -24.13
C SER A 180 24.49 6.49 -23.24
N ASN A 181 25.30 7.54 -23.12
CA ASN A 181 24.92 8.79 -22.44
C ASN A 181 23.62 9.39 -23.00
N LYS A 182 23.41 9.29 -24.33
CA LYS A 182 22.18 9.73 -24.99
C LYS A 182 20.97 8.97 -24.48
N THR A 183 21.09 7.65 -24.32
CA THR A 183 20.00 6.79 -23.83
C THR A 183 19.65 7.09 -22.37
N VAL A 184 20.65 7.28 -21.50
CA VAL A 184 20.42 7.65 -20.09
C VAL A 184 19.77 9.03 -19.99
N SER A 185 20.23 9.99 -20.79
CA SER A 185 19.65 11.34 -20.86
C SER A 185 18.20 11.31 -21.37
N ALA A 186 17.91 10.49 -22.38
CA ALA A 186 16.56 10.30 -22.88
C ALA A 186 15.63 9.67 -21.82
N GLN A 187 16.10 8.69 -21.06
CA GLN A 187 15.35 8.09 -19.95
C GLN A 187 15.10 9.08 -18.82
N LYS A 188 16.10 9.90 -18.45
CA LYS A 188 15.92 11.00 -17.49
C LYS A 188 14.83 11.98 -17.97
N ASN A 189 14.93 12.43 -19.22
CA ASN A 189 13.98 13.40 -19.78
C ASN A 189 12.58 12.80 -19.97
N SER A 190 12.49 11.49 -20.27
CA SER A 190 11.22 10.77 -20.30
C SER A 190 10.59 10.71 -18.92
N ALA A 191 11.37 10.38 -17.89
CA ALA A 191 10.90 10.39 -16.51
C ALA A 191 10.42 11.78 -16.07
N MET A 192 11.19 12.84 -16.34
CA MET A 192 10.80 14.22 -16.04
C MET A 192 9.50 14.61 -16.75
N ARG A 193 9.34 14.29 -18.05
CA ARG A 193 8.09 14.55 -18.77
C ARG A 193 6.91 13.81 -18.18
N ARG A 194 7.09 12.54 -17.79
CA ARG A 194 6.04 11.74 -17.17
C ARG A 194 5.63 12.35 -15.83
N LEU A 195 6.59 12.74 -15.00
CA LEU A 195 6.35 13.38 -13.69
C LEU A 195 5.96 14.88 -13.79
N ALA A 196 5.72 15.40 -15.00
CA ALA A 196 5.45 16.81 -15.26
C ALA A 196 6.50 17.80 -14.69
N LEU A 197 7.76 17.37 -14.60
CA LEU A 197 8.89 18.18 -14.12
C LEU A 197 9.56 18.90 -15.30
N THR A 198 9.79 20.19 -15.14
CA THR A 198 10.32 21.08 -16.19
C THR A 198 11.82 21.35 -16.04
N SER A 199 12.38 21.12 -14.86
CA SER A 199 13.80 21.41 -14.58
C SER A 199 14.51 20.31 -13.81
N ASN A 200 15.85 20.28 -13.92
CA ASN A 200 16.66 19.39 -13.09
C ASN A 200 16.51 19.71 -11.59
N ALA A 201 16.27 20.97 -11.23
CA ALA A 201 16.06 21.37 -9.84
C ALA A 201 14.77 20.75 -9.28
N GLU A 202 13.68 20.84 -10.04
CA GLU A 202 12.41 20.17 -9.71
C GLU A 202 12.58 18.64 -9.65
N MET A 203 13.36 18.06 -10.55
CA MET A 203 13.70 16.63 -10.51
C MET A 203 14.36 16.24 -9.18
N TYR A 204 15.37 16.98 -8.71
CA TYR A 204 16.02 16.67 -7.44
C TYR A 204 15.13 16.98 -6.24
N ALA A 205 14.31 18.04 -6.29
CA ALA A 205 13.30 18.31 -5.28
C ALA A 205 12.30 17.16 -5.15
N TRP A 206 11.84 16.63 -6.28
CA TRP A 206 10.95 15.46 -6.32
C TRP A 206 11.63 14.20 -5.79
N ILE A 207 12.87 13.90 -6.21
CA ILE A 207 13.64 12.74 -5.72
C ILE A 207 13.76 12.75 -4.18
N ASN A 208 13.96 13.94 -3.60
CA ASN A 208 14.10 14.14 -2.16
C ASN A 208 12.76 14.35 -1.43
N SER A 209 11.63 14.30 -2.13
CA SER A 209 10.31 14.32 -1.50
C SER A 209 9.97 12.94 -0.90
N THR A 210 9.01 12.89 0.01
CA THR A 210 8.49 11.63 0.55
C THR A 210 7.97 10.70 -0.55
N LYS A 211 7.27 11.25 -1.56
CA LYS A 211 6.76 10.53 -2.74
C LYS A 211 7.90 9.95 -3.58
N GLY A 212 8.90 10.75 -3.93
CA GLY A 212 10.07 10.29 -4.69
C GLY A 212 10.92 9.26 -3.94
N MET A 213 11.13 9.45 -2.63
CA MET A 213 11.85 8.47 -1.80
C MET A 213 11.14 7.12 -1.74
N LYS A 214 9.80 7.11 -1.65
CA LYS A 214 8.97 5.90 -1.67
C LYS A 214 9.05 5.22 -3.03
N GLU A 215 8.82 5.96 -4.12
CA GLU A 215 8.78 5.41 -5.47
C GLU A 215 10.14 4.88 -5.95
N LEU A 216 11.24 5.54 -5.56
CA LEU A 216 12.60 5.12 -5.90
C LEU A 216 13.17 4.07 -4.92
N SER A 217 12.40 3.70 -3.88
CA SER A 217 12.82 2.78 -2.81
C SER A 217 14.16 3.21 -2.17
N LEU A 218 14.31 4.51 -1.91
CA LEU A 218 15.54 5.07 -1.32
C LEU A 218 15.64 4.83 0.19
N PHE A 219 14.55 4.38 0.84
CA PHE A 219 14.47 4.07 2.27
C PHE A 219 15.43 2.98 2.78
N SER A 220 16.11 2.23 1.89
CA SER A 220 17.16 1.28 2.27
C SER A 220 18.57 1.89 2.33
N ALA A 221 18.74 3.20 2.10
CA ALA A 221 20.05 3.85 1.97
C ALA A 221 20.30 5.00 2.96
N TYR A 222 19.49 5.13 4.01
CA TYR A 222 19.76 6.03 5.14
C TYR A 222 20.34 5.24 6.34
N GLY A 223 21.23 4.30 6.02
CA GLY A 223 22.24 3.78 6.94
C GLY A 223 23.59 4.11 6.30
N GLU A 224 24.42 4.84 7.05
CA GLU A 224 25.78 5.32 6.71
C GLU A 224 25.87 6.54 5.76
N GLN A 225 25.69 7.73 6.33
CA GLN A 225 26.10 9.00 5.71
C GLN A 225 27.61 9.31 5.90
N ASP A 226 28.44 8.41 6.43
CA ASP A 226 29.79 8.77 6.88
C ASP A 226 30.99 8.22 6.08
N GLU A 227 30.82 7.41 5.03
CA GLU A 227 32.01 6.82 4.37
C GLU A 227 32.64 7.65 3.25
N TRP A 228 32.01 8.71 2.73
CA TRP A 228 32.52 9.41 1.52
C TRP A 228 33.27 10.71 1.78
N LYS A 229 33.51 11.10 3.04
CA LYS A 229 34.39 12.24 3.39
C LYS A 229 35.90 11.93 3.36
N ARG A 230 36.33 10.76 2.87
CA ARG A 230 37.76 10.53 2.56
C ARG A 230 38.04 10.67 1.07
N THR A 231 37.99 11.90 0.59
CA THR A 231 38.79 12.31 -0.57
C THR A 231 40.28 12.16 -0.22
N ARG A 232 41.00 11.25 -0.89
CA ARG A 232 42.44 11.44 -1.10
C ARG A 232 42.63 12.34 -2.30
N THR A 233 42.78 13.63 -2.03
CA THR A 233 43.19 14.64 -2.99
C THR A 233 44.72 14.70 -3.02
N LYS A 234 45.29 14.50 -4.22
CA LYS A 234 46.66 14.86 -4.70
C LYS A 234 47.82 14.10 -4.03
N ASP A 235 48.80 13.60 -4.78
CA ASP A 235 49.75 14.43 -5.53
C ASP A 235 49.95 14.07 -7.01
N ILE A 236 49.84 15.12 -7.83
CA ILE A 236 50.51 15.26 -9.11
C ILE A 236 51.76 16.08 -8.80
N SER A 237 52.96 15.51 -8.96
CA SER A 237 54.19 16.28 -9.10
C SER A 237 54.76 16.04 -10.50
N LEU A 238 54.76 17.11 -11.30
CA LEU A 238 55.39 17.22 -12.59
C LEU A 238 56.93 17.20 -12.48
N SER A 239 57.54 16.60 -13.50
CA SER A 239 58.96 16.49 -13.84
C SER A 239 59.76 17.81 -13.85
N SER A 240 61.06 17.76 -13.52
CA SER A 240 62.17 18.37 -14.30
C SER A 240 63.58 18.01 -13.75
N LYS A 241 64.53 17.80 -14.68
CA LYS A 241 66.01 17.67 -14.54
C LYS A 241 66.62 18.91 -13.84
N SER A 242 67.83 18.99 -13.27
CA SER A 242 69.18 18.54 -13.71
C SER A 242 70.21 18.82 -12.58
N ALA A 243 71.29 18.04 -12.50
CA ALA A 243 72.68 18.47 -12.28
C ALA A 243 73.61 17.29 -12.60
#